data_AF-A0A1V1NV99-F1
#
_entry.id   AF-A0A1V1NV99-F1
#
_cell.length_a   1.000
_cell.length_b   1.000
_cell.length_c   1.000
_cell.angle_alpha   90.00
_cell.angle_beta   90.00
_cell.angle_gamma   90.00
#
_symmetry.space_group_name_H-M   'P 1'
#
loop_
_entity.id
_entity.type
_entity.pdbx_description
1 polymer ?
#
loop_
_entity_poly.entity_id
_entity_poly.type
_entity_poly.pdbx_seq_one_letter_code
_entity_poly.pdbx_strand_id
1 'polypeptide(L)'
;VAGDDTSYSLSVHDSSAATTGMIKGFITDKYLGTAVEGVIITTSFNRSAISQKIGDYRIFNCKQETGIAISTKHIKYLDYTTSVDVNELSITYKDMAITPDIDSDQQQGLSDVLWLLKHISQPDDQYSMKSPIKLSVLIELLILLSKR
;
A
#
# COMPACT_ATOMS: atom_id res chain seq x y z
N VAL A 1 -45.57 40.88 -35.66
CA VAL A 1 -45.40 39.71 -34.76
C VAL A 1 -43.90 39.46 -34.69
N ALA A 2 -43.25 39.91 -33.62
CA ALA A 2 -41.81 39.72 -33.43
C ALA A 2 -41.59 38.29 -32.92
N GLY A 3 -40.80 37.50 -33.62
CA GLY A 3 -40.44 36.15 -33.21
C GLY A 3 -39.31 36.23 -32.18
N ASP A 4 -39.58 35.78 -30.96
CA ASP A 4 -38.53 35.57 -29.97
C ASP A 4 -37.67 34.39 -30.39
N ASP A 5 -36.49 34.67 -30.95
CA ASP A 5 -35.44 33.68 -31.16
C ASP A 5 -34.87 33.26 -29.80
N THR A 6 -35.57 32.32 -29.18
CA THR A 6 -35.12 31.70 -27.93
C THR A 6 -34.04 30.68 -28.29
N SER A 7 -32.77 31.04 -28.12
CA SER A 7 -31.65 30.14 -28.35
C SER A 7 -31.44 29.24 -27.13
N TYR A 8 -31.60 27.94 -27.28
CA TYR A 8 -31.25 26.97 -26.23
C TYR A 8 -29.77 26.60 -26.36
N SER A 9 -28.94 26.95 -25.38
CA SER A 9 -27.58 26.41 -25.31
C SER A 9 -27.64 25.01 -24.70
N LEU A 10 -27.58 23.98 -25.56
CA LEU A 10 -27.37 22.60 -25.11
C LEU A 10 -25.89 22.41 -24.80
N SER A 11 -25.50 22.51 -23.54
CA SER A 11 -24.18 22.04 -23.11
C SER A 11 -24.20 20.51 -23.13
N VAL A 12 -23.61 19.90 -24.15
CA VAL A 12 -23.27 18.48 -24.11
C VAL A 12 -22.22 18.33 -23.04
N HIS A 13 -22.59 17.75 -21.89
CA HIS A 13 -21.60 17.25 -20.95
C HIS A 13 -20.87 16.12 -21.67
N ASP A 14 -19.64 16.36 -22.09
CA ASP A 14 -18.77 15.27 -22.52
C ASP A 14 -18.55 14.37 -21.31
N SER A 15 -19.16 13.20 -21.32
CA SER A 15 -18.99 12.17 -20.29
C SER A 15 -17.58 11.55 -20.34
N SER A 16 -16.67 12.06 -21.18
CA SER A 16 -15.25 11.71 -21.19
C SER A 16 -14.46 12.23 -19.98
N ALA A 17 -15.09 12.83 -18.97
CA ALA A 17 -14.43 13.00 -17.68
C ALA A 17 -14.15 11.59 -17.14
N ALA A 18 -12.95 11.08 -17.42
CA ALA A 18 -12.52 9.72 -17.12
C ALA A 18 -12.98 9.37 -15.70
N THR A 19 -13.91 8.43 -15.61
CA THR A 19 -14.47 7.95 -14.36
C THR A 19 -13.36 7.27 -13.58
N THR A 20 -12.67 8.02 -12.74
CA THR A 20 -11.52 7.48 -12.01
C THR A 20 -11.95 6.83 -10.70
N GLY A 21 -11.36 5.68 -10.39
CA GLY A 21 -11.46 5.04 -9.08
C GLY A 21 -10.45 5.60 -8.08
N MET A 22 -10.51 5.07 -6.85
CA MET A 22 -9.55 5.32 -5.79
C MET A 22 -8.99 3.99 -5.29
N ILE A 23 -7.68 3.93 -5.06
CA ILE A 23 -7.05 2.83 -4.32
C ILE A 23 -6.84 3.29 -2.87
N LYS A 24 -7.27 2.48 -1.90
CA LYS A 24 -7.06 2.72 -0.47
C LYS A 24 -6.52 1.46 0.19
N GLY A 25 -5.73 1.61 1.23
CA GLY A 25 -5.32 0.46 2.05
C GLY A 25 -4.52 0.89 3.26
N PHE A 26 -3.98 -0.11 3.94
CA PHE A 26 -3.03 0.03 5.03
C PHE A 26 -1.69 -0.63 4.67
N ILE A 27 -0.60 0.01 5.09
CA ILE A 27 0.74 -0.56 5.06
C ILE A 27 1.10 -1.03 6.46
N THR A 28 1.45 -2.31 6.58
CA THR A 28 1.90 -2.91 7.83
C THR A 28 3.23 -3.60 7.66
N ASP A 29 3.98 -3.69 8.76
CA ASP A 29 5.12 -4.57 8.88
C ASP A 29 4.64 -6.03 8.76
N LYS A 30 5.24 -6.81 7.86
CA LYS A 30 4.83 -8.19 7.58
C LYS A 30 4.90 -9.09 8.83
N TYR A 31 5.85 -8.82 9.73
CA TYR A 31 6.13 -9.70 10.85
C TYR A 31 5.56 -9.17 12.17
N LEU A 32 5.62 -7.86 12.38
CA LEU A 32 5.09 -7.22 13.59
C LEU A 32 3.60 -6.89 13.47
N GLY A 33 3.06 -6.78 12.25
CA GLY A 33 1.67 -6.35 12.01
C GLY A 33 1.40 -4.89 12.38
N THR A 34 2.46 -4.12 12.69
CA THR A 34 2.37 -2.71 13.07
C THR A 34 2.25 -1.83 11.84
N ALA A 35 1.52 -0.73 11.95
CA ALA A 35 1.41 0.26 10.88
C ALA A 35 2.78 0.86 10.52
N VAL A 36 3.01 1.11 9.23
CA VAL A 36 4.24 1.74 8.72
C VAL A 36 3.90 3.10 8.11
N GLU A 37 4.46 4.16 8.69
CA GLU A 37 4.36 5.54 8.19
C GLU A 37 5.46 5.83 7.16
N GLY A 38 5.19 6.75 6.21
CA GLY A 38 6.21 7.30 5.32
C GLY A 38 6.54 6.43 4.11
N VAL A 39 5.80 5.35 3.87
CA VAL A 39 6.01 4.47 2.70
C VAL A 39 5.49 5.18 1.47
N ILE A 40 6.33 5.31 0.44
CA ILE A 40 5.92 5.86 -0.86
C ILE A 40 5.28 4.73 -1.66
N ILE A 41 4.02 4.89 -2.02
CA ILE A 41 3.26 3.95 -2.85
C ILE A 41 3.09 4.57 -4.23
N THR A 42 3.49 3.88 -5.29
CA THR A 42 3.43 4.37 -6.68
C THR A 42 2.74 3.35 -7.57
N THR A 43 1.84 3.81 -8.44
CA THR A 43 1.22 2.98 -9.48
C THR A 43 1.99 3.07 -10.80
N SER A 44 1.80 2.09 -11.69
CA SER A 44 2.35 2.11 -13.07
C SER A 44 1.94 3.33 -13.90
N PHE A 45 0.91 4.09 -13.49
CA PHE A 45 0.46 5.34 -14.12
C PHE A 45 0.99 6.60 -13.43
N ASN A 46 2.07 6.49 -12.66
CA ASN A 46 2.70 7.60 -11.95
C ASN A 46 1.76 8.34 -10.99
N ARG A 47 0.77 7.64 -10.42
CA ARG A 47 0.02 8.14 -9.26
C ARG A 47 0.70 7.65 -8.00
N SER A 48 0.75 8.48 -6.97
CA SER A 48 1.40 8.10 -5.72
C SER A 48 0.67 8.60 -4.48
N ALA A 49 1.00 7.97 -3.36
CA ALA A 49 0.61 8.37 -2.03
C ALA A 49 1.76 8.08 -1.05
N ILE A 50 1.67 8.65 0.15
CA ILE A 50 2.55 8.33 1.26
C ILE A 50 1.68 7.80 2.40
N SER A 51 2.06 6.69 3.02
CA SER A 51 1.32 6.15 4.17
C SER A 51 1.42 7.09 5.37
N GLN A 52 0.31 7.30 6.06
CA GLN A 52 0.24 8.16 7.24
C GLN A 52 0.65 7.39 8.51
N LYS A 53 0.65 8.08 9.66
CA LYS A 53 1.01 7.52 10.98
C LYS A 53 0.31 6.21 11.33
N ILE A 54 -0.94 6.04 10.92
CA ILE A 54 -1.72 4.81 11.17
C ILE A 54 -1.60 3.77 10.04
N GLY A 55 -0.69 3.99 9.09
CA GLY A 55 -0.41 3.14 7.94
C GLY A 55 -1.37 3.32 6.77
N ASP A 56 -2.42 4.14 6.90
CA ASP A 56 -3.40 4.31 5.82
C ASP A 56 -2.83 5.14 4.66
N TYR A 57 -3.26 4.79 3.46
CA TYR A 57 -2.93 5.53 2.24
C TYR A 57 -4.13 5.59 1.29
N ARG A 58 -4.15 6.61 0.43
CA ARG A 58 -5.18 6.83 -0.60
C ARG A 58 -4.55 7.37 -1.87
N ILE A 59 -4.72 6.66 -2.98
CA ILE A 59 -4.32 7.09 -4.33
C ILE A 59 -5.59 7.44 -5.10
N PHE A 60 -5.72 8.71 -5.47
CA PHE A 60 -6.85 9.24 -6.20
C PHE A 60 -6.60 9.23 -7.71
N ASN A 61 -7.69 9.39 -8.48
CA ASN A 61 -7.64 9.54 -9.92
C ASN A 61 -6.97 8.35 -10.64
N CYS A 62 -7.25 7.14 -10.16
CA CYS A 62 -6.81 5.90 -10.79
C CYS A 62 -7.74 5.54 -11.94
N LYS A 63 -7.18 5.31 -13.14
CA LYS A 63 -7.94 4.84 -14.29
C LYS A 63 -8.49 3.43 -14.01
N GLN A 64 -9.67 3.11 -14.52
CA GLN A 64 -10.14 1.73 -14.54
C GLN A 64 -9.18 0.88 -15.38
N GLU A 65 -8.58 -0.09 -14.72
CA GLU A 65 -7.66 -1.02 -15.34
C GLU A 65 -7.46 -2.23 -14.43
N THR A 66 -7.26 -3.38 -15.06
CA THR A 66 -6.91 -4.62 -14.38
C THR A 66 -5.39 -4.75 -14.34
N GLY A 67 -4.85 -5.21 -13.21
CA GLY A 67 -3.43 -5.53 -13.08
C GLY A 67 -2.55 -4.29 -12.93
N ILE A 68 -3.07 -3.18 -12.40
CA ILE A 68 -2.27 -1.99 -12.11
C ILE A 68 -1.16 -2.37 -11.13
N ALA A 69 0.10 -2.27 -11.57
CA ALA A 69 1.23 -2.52 -10.69
C ALA A 69 1.29 -1.40 -9.63
N ILE A 70 1.40 -1.80 -8.37
CA ILE A 70 1.66 -0.94 -7.22
C ILE A 70 3.02 -1.34 -6.66
N SER A 71 3.91 -0.37 -6.56
CA SER A 71 5.22 -0.52 -5.93
C SER A 71 5.30 0.33 -4.68
N THR A 72 6.00 -0.17 -3.68
CA THR A 72 6.26 0.52 -2.42
C THR A 72 7.76 0.74 -2.26
N LYS A 73 8.13 1.88 -1.67
CA LYS A 73 9.52 2.23 -1.36
C LYS A 73 9.62 2.87 0.01
N HIS A 74 10.57 2.42 0.81
CA HIS A 74 10.87 2.97 2.13
C HIS A 74 12.31 2.61 2.53
N ILE A 75 12.98 3.47 3.30
CA ILE A 75 14.40 3.28 3.65
C ILE A 75 14.66 2.03 4.52
N LYS A 76 13.68 1.63 5.35
CA LYS A 76 13.78 0.48 6.28
C LYS A 76 13.06 -0.79 5.82
N TYR A 77 12.59 -0.85 4.58
CA TYR A 77 11.81 -1.98 4.09
C TYR A 77 12.21 -2.34 2.66
N LEU A 78 12.11 -3.62 2.34
CA LEU A 78 12.31 -4.11 0.97
C LEU A 78 11.28 -3.48 0.05
N ASP A 79 11.73 -3.10 -1.15
CA ASP A 79 10.83 -2.70 -2.23
C ASP A 79 9.86 -3.85 -2.52
N TYR A 80 8.57 -3.57 -2.42
CA TYR A 80 7.51 -4.55 -2.63
C TYR A 80 6.60 -4.11 -3.78
N THR A 81 6.34 -5.02 -4.72
CA THR A 81 5.44 -4.78 -5.86
C THR A 81 4.33 -5.83 -5.90
N THR A 82 3.12 -5.37 -6.19
CA THR A 82 1.91 -6.18 -6.34
C THR A 82 1.01 -5.59 -7.42
N SER A 83 -0.11 -6.23 -7.74
CA SER A 83 -1.10 -5.69 -8.66
C SER A 83 -2.46 -5.49 -8.00
N VAL A 84 -3.26 -4.60 -8.58
CA VAL A 84 -4.65 -4.36 -8.19
C VAL A 84 -5.52 -4.09 -9.41
N ASP A 85 -6.79 -4.49 -9.34
CA ASP A 85 -7.80 -4.13 -10.33
C ASP A 85 -8.62 -2.95 -9.81
N VAL A 86 -8.66 -1.87 -10.58
CA VAL A 86 -9.44 -0.68 -10.25
C VAL A 86 -10.70 -0.67 -11.09
N ASN A 87 -11.87 -0.62 -10.44
CA ASN A 87 -13.15 -0.45 -11.10
C ASN A 87 -13.57 1.03 -11.07
N GLU A 88 -14.26 1.49 -12.11
CA GLU A 88 -14.81 2.85 -12.17
C GLU A 88 -15.70 3.16 -10.97
N LEU A 89 -15.64 4.42 -10.51
CA LEU A 89 -16.53 4.96 -9.47
C LEU A 89 -16.48 4.20 -8.13
N SER A 90 -15.45 3.37 -7.91
CA SER A 90 -15.34 2.53 -6.72
C SER A 90 -14.05 2.79 -5.94
N ILE A 91 -14.09 2.40 -4.67
CA ILE A 91 -12.92 2.32 -3.80
C ILE A 91 -12.40 0.89 -3.88
N THR A 92 -11.23 0.70 -4.48
CA THR A 92 -10.53 -0.57 -4.38
C THR A 92 -9.67 -0.59 -3.12
N TYR A 93 -9.84 -1.62 -2.31
CA TYR A 93 -9.03 -1.85 -1.12
C TYR A 93 -7.84 -2.75 -1.43
N LYS A 94 -6.64 -2.34 -0.98
CA LYS A 94 -5.40 -3.11 -1.12
C LYS A 94 -4.51 -2.90 0.09
N ASP A 95 -4.56 -3.81 1.05
CA ASP A 95 -3.60 -3.78 2.16
C ASP A 95 -2.28 -4.43 1.72
N MET A 96 -1.15 -3.93 2.24
CA MET A 96 0.17 -4.43 1.91
C MET A 96 1.00 -4.66 3.18
N ALA A 97 1.55 -5.86 3.27
CA ALA A 97 2.46 -6.27 4.32
C ALA A 97 3.89 -6.26 3.77
N ILE A 98 4.72 -5.32 4.24
CA ILE A 98 6.08 -5.11 3.72
C ILE A 98 7.14 -5.67 4.67
N THR A 99 8.23 -6.16 4.11
CA THR A 99 9.30 -6.86 4.84
C THR A 99 10.38 -5.88 5.27
N PRO A 100 10.77 -5.83 6.55
CA PRO A 100 11.90 -5.01 7.01
C PRO A 100 13.19 -5.31 6.26
N ASP A 101 13.95 -4.24 6.01
CA ASP A 101 15.29 -4.19 5.41
C ASP A 101 16.05 -3.09 6.16
N ILE A 102 16.67 -3.46 7.28
CA ILE A 102 17.18 -2.51 8.27
C ILE A 102 18.54 -1.92 7.87
N ASP A 103 19.32 -2.65 7.08
CA ASP A 103 20.60 -2.21 6.53
C ASP A 103 20.48 -1.67 5.10
N SER A 104 19.26 -1.67 4.54
CA SER A 104 18.91 -1.03 3.27
C SER A 104 19.66 -1.63 2.07
N ASP A 105 19.95 -2.93 2.10
CA ASP A 105 20.68 -3.63 1.04
C ASP A 105 19.76 -4.30 -0.01
N GLN A 106 18.44 -4.17 0.18
CA GLN A 106 17.38 -4.76 -0.64
C GLN A 106 17.43 -6.29 -0.69
N GLN A 107 18.02 -6.91 0.32
CA GLN A 107 18.02 -8.35 0.53
C GLN A 107 17.48 -8.66 1.92
N GLN A 108 16.94 -9.87 2.08
CA GLN A 108 16.59 -10.34 3.41
C GLN A 108 17.80 -11.04 4.03
N GLY A 109 18.43 -10.39 4.99
CA GLY A 109 19.68 -10.78 5.62
C GLY A 109 19.56 -11.22 7.08
N LEU A 110 20.69 -11.65 7.64
CA LEU A 110 20.81 -11.97 9.07
C LEU A 110 20.61 -10.74 9.96
N SER A 111 21.02 -9.58 9.45
CA SER A 111 20.81 -8.25 10.04
C SER A 111 19.32 -8.00 10.29
N ASP A 112 18.47 -8.17 9.28
CA ASP A 112 17.02 -7.98 9.39
C ASP A 112 16.38 -8.96 10.36
N VAL A 113 16.76 -10.24 10.24
CA VAL A 113 16.26 -11.31 11.11
C VAL A 113 16.63 -11.07 12.56
N LEU A 114 17.88 -10.68 12.84
CA LEU A 114 18.34 -10.40 14.19
C LEU A 114 17.68 -9.15 14.76
N TRP A 115 17.49 -8.12 13.93
CA TRP A 115 16.73 -6.93 14.32
C TRP A 115 15.29 -7.30 14.69
N LEU A 116 14.63 -8.11 13.87
CA LEU A 116 13.25 -8.56 14.11
C LEU A 116 13.13 -9.37 15.40
N LEU A 117 14.04 -10.31 15.66
CA LEU A 117 14.05 -11.10 16.90
C LEU A 117 14.18 -10.22 18.16
N LYS A 118 14.94 -9.12 18.09
CA LYS A 118 15.05 -8.16 19.19
C LYS A 118 13.76 -7.37 19.43
N HIS A 119 13.02 -7.01 18.38
CA HIS A 119 11.79 -6.22 18.51
C HIS A 119 10.57 -7.08 18.84
N ILE A 120 10.56 -8.34 18.44
CA ILE A 120 9.53 -9.31 18.82
C ILE A 120 9.63 -9.71 20.30
N SER A 121 10.83 -9.65 20.89
CA SER A 121 11.07 -10.06 22.29
C SER A 121 10.87 -8.94 23.31
N GLN A 122 10.66 -7.70 22.86
CA GLN A 122 10.40 -6.56 23.73
C GLN A 122 8.88 -6.33 23.86
N PRO A 123 8.30 -6.41 25.07
CA PRO A 123 6.90 -6.05 25.28
C PRO A 123 6.76 -4.53 25.16
N ASP A 124 6.18 -4.04 24.06
CA ASP A 124 5.77 -2.64 23.98
C ASP A 124 4.51 -2.43 24.84
N ASP A 125 4.68 -1.70 25.95
CA ASP A 125 3.69 -1.48 27.01
C ASP A 125 2.49 -0.59 26.62
N GLN A 126 2.26 -0.23 25.36
CA GLN A 126 1.21 0.76 25.02
C GLN A 126 0.08 0.33 24.10
N TYR A 127 0.13 -0.82 23.42
CA TYR A 127 -1.07 -1.34 22.73
C TYR A 127 -1.09 -2.86 22.79
N SER A 128 -1.67 -3.39 23.87
CA SER A 128 -1.93 -4.82 24.04
C SER A 128 -3.01 -5.30 23.08
N MET A 129 -2.64 -5.54 21.82
CA MET A 129 -3.14 -6.66 21.05
C MET A 129 -1.96 -7.60 20.81
N LYS A 130 -1.62 -8.37 21.85
CA LYS A 130 -0.70 -9.50 21.75
C LYS A 130 -1.28 -10.51 20.75
N SER A 131 -0.93 -10.38 19.47
CA SER A 131 -0.94 -11.55 18.62
C SER A 131 0.36 -12.28 18.95
N PRO A 132 0.32 -13.48 19.56
CA PRO A 132 1.52 -14.31 19.67
C PRO A 132 2.12 -14.46 18.28
N ILE A 133 3.45 -14.50 18.18
CA ILE A 133 4.18 -14.75 16.93
C ILE A 133 3.45 -15.91 16.25
N LYS A 134 2.85 -15.64 15.09
CA LYS A 134 2.22 -16.73 14.33
C LYS A 134 3.34 -17.73 14.06
N LEU A 135 3.13 -18.99 14.41
CA LEU A 135 4.11 -20.06 14.21
C LEU A 135 4.67 -20.06 12.77
N SER A 136 3.87 -19.62 11.81
CA SER A 136 4.27 -19.38 10.42
C SER A 136 5.45 -18.40 10.26
N VAL A 137 5.51 -17.32 11.03
CA VAL A 137 6.61 -16.33 11.02
C VAL A 137 7.90 -16.96 11.54
N LEU A 138 7.82 -17.72 12.64
CA LEU A 138 8.98 -18.43 13.19
C LEU A 138 9.53 -19.47 12.20
N ILE A 139 8.65 -20.19 11.51
CA ILE A 139 9.03 -21.16 10.48
C ILE A 139 9.69 -20.47 9.28
N GLU A 140 9.13 -19.36 8.78
CA GLU A 140 9.75 -18.59 7.69
C GLU A 140 11.16 -18.12 8.05
N LEU A 141 11.35 -17.61 9.28
CA LEU A 141 12.65 -17.17 9.78
C LEU A 141 13.65 -18.33 9.89
N LEU A 142 13.23 -19.49 10.38
CA LEU A 142 14.07 -20.69 10.47
C LEU A 142 14.50 -21.19 9.08
N ILE A 143 13.60 -21.14 8.08
CA ILE A 143 13.92 -21.53 6.70
C ILE A 143 14.93 -20.55 6.07
N LEU A 144 14.80 -19.25 6.34
CA LEU A 144 15.76 -18.24 5.90
C LEU A 144 17.16 -18.48 6.49
N LEU A 145 17.22 -18.85 7.78
CA LEU A 145 18.47 -19.20 8.46
C LEU A 145 19.09 -20.51 7.94
N SER A 146 18.28 -21.48 7.50
CA SER A 146 18.75 -22.80 7.06
C SER A 146 19.20 -22.87 5.60
N LYS A 147 18.95 -21.83 4.81
CA LYS A 147 19.31 -21.76 3.37
C LYS A 147 20.71 -21.18 3.11
N ARG A 148 21.48 -20.93 4.17
CA ARG A 148 22.91 -20.59 4.13
C ARG A 148 23.74 -21.79 4.56
#